data_AF-A0A927B3T8-F1
#
_entry.id   AF-A0A927B3T8-F1
#
_cell.length_a   1.000
_cell.length_b   1.000
_cell.length_c   1.000
_cell.angle_alpha   90.00
_cell.angle_beta   90.00
_cell.angle_gamma   90.00
#
_symmetry.space_group_name_H-M   'P 1'
#
loop_
_entity.id
_entity.type
_entity.pdbx_description
1 polymer ?
#
loop_
_entity_poly.entity_id
_entity_poly.type
_entity_poly.pdbx_seq_one_letter_code
_entity_poly.pdbx_strand_id
1 'polypeptide(L)'
;MYEVRYSSPFIMQDDGTNSPFDHQRVISKLTVELGILYYHKQTLPFIPLPETPLAEGPGYPVPDVILFEEAAEQTRIIIEVSNNRSVNSDLRKVIRLIDEDDYGILEGFVYNYKTHEWFRYRKGDGGAATNSSISELMGIDLGVFL
;
A
#
# COMPACT_ATOMS: atom_id res chain seq x y z
N MET A 1 -24.33 -33.32 -36.59
CA MET A 1 -23.18 -33.12 -35.67
C MET A 1 -23.46 -31.82 -34.94
N TYR A 2 -23.69 -31.86 -33.64
CA TYR A 2 -23.91 -30.64 -32.85
C TYR A 2 -22.55 -30.10 -32.41
N GLU A 3 -22.19 -28.90 -32.86
CA GLU A 3 -21.02 -28.17 -32.33
C GLU A 3 -21.37 -27.62 -30.95
N VAL A 4 -20.73 -28.16 -29.91
CA VAL A 4 -20.72 -27.54 -28.58
C VAL A 4 -19.70 -26.41 -28.62
N ARG A 5 -20.17 -25.16 -28.71
CA ARG A 5 -19.33 -23.99 -28.48
C ARG A 5 -19.01 -23.92 -26.98
N TYR A 6 -17.77 -24.22 -26.63
CA TYR A 6 -17.28 -24.04 -25.26
C TYR A 6 -17.09 -22.54 -25.00
N SER A 7 -18.10 -21.91 -24.40
CA SER A 7 -17.95 -20.57 -23.84
C SER A 7 -17.10 -20.69 -22.58
N SER A 8 -15.80 -20.38 -22.69
CA SER A 8 -14.93 -20.29 -21.50
C SER A 8 -15.54 -19.26 -20.53
N PRO A 9 -15.79 -19.61 -19.26
CA PRO A 9 -16.33 -18.67 -18.27
C PRO A 9 -15.32 -17.60 -17.84
N PHE A 10 -14.07 -17.67 -18.34
CA PHE A 10 -13.04 -16.68 -18.08
C PHE A 10 -13.10 -15.58 -19.14
N ILE A 11 -14.03 -14.64 -18.95
CA ILE A 11 -13.84 -13.29 -19.51
C ILE A 11 -12.74 -12.65 -18.65
N MET A 12 -11.47 -12.83 -19.04
CA MET A 12 -10.40 -11.97 -18.55
C MET A 12 -10.65 -10.57 -19.14
N GLN A 13 -11.14 -9.65 -18.31
CA GLN A 13 -10.93 -8.24 -18.59
C GLN A 13 -9.42 -8.00 -18.61
N ASP A 14 -8.94 -7.47 -19.73
CA ASP A 14 -7.52 -7.18 -19.93
C ASP A 14 -7.15 -5.93 -19.12
N ASP A 15 -6.49 -6.16 -18.00
CA ASP A 15 -5.94 -5.11 -17.12
C ASP A 15 -4.48 -4.79 -17.47
N GLY A 16 -4.06 -5.19 -18.68
CA GLY A 16 -2.65 -5.31 -19.06
C GLY A 16 -2.12 -6.63 -18.52
N THR A 17 -1.59 -7.45 -19.42
CA THR A 17 -1.29 -8.89 -19.23
C THR A 17 -0.35 -9.24 -18.06
N ASN A 18 0.29 -8.25 -17.42
CA ASN A 18 1.23 -8.40 -16.29
C ASN A 18 0.86 -7.60 -15.02
N SER A 19 -0.39 -7.18 -14.87
CA SER A 19 -0.84 -6.37 -13.72
C SER A 19 -0.41 -6.91 -12.33
N PRO A 20 -0.47 -8.23 -12.04
CA PRO A 20 0.02 -8.78 -10.76
C PRO A 20 1.55 -8.68 -10.59
N PHE A 21 2.32 -8.78 -11.68
CA PHE A 21 3.77 -8.70 -11.61
C PHE A 21 4.24 -7.28 -11.30
N ASP A 22 3.66 -6.27 -11.98
CA ASP A 22 4.01 -4.87 -11.75
C ASP A 22 3.72 -4.46 -10.30
N HIS A 23 2.58 -4.91 -9.76
CA HIS A 23 2.18 -4.70 -8.37
C HIS A 23 3.23 -5.26 -7.38
N GLN A 24 3.53 -6.56 -7.48
CA GLN A 24 4.51 -7.20 -6.59
C GLN A 24 5.92 -6.63 -6.77
N ARG A 25 6.28 -6.16 -7.98
CA ARG A 25 7.57 -5.50 -8.22
C ARG A 25 7.69 -4.21 -7.41
N VAL A 26 6.63 -3.42 -7.30
CA VAL A 26 6.62 -2.19 -6.51
C VAL A 26 6.75 -2.50 -5.02
N ILE A 27 5.96 -3.44 -4.49
CA ILE A 27 6.05 -3.88 -3.09
C ILE A 27 7.48 -4.34 -2.77
N SER A 28 8.08 -5.14 -3.66
CA SER A 28 9.45 -5.63 -3.51
C SER A 28 10.46 -4.49 -3.43
N LYS A 29 10.39 -3.50 -4.33
CA LYS A 29 11.28 -2.32 -4.29
C LYS A 29 11.13 -1.52 -3.00
N LEU A 30 9.90 -1.20 -2.61
CA LEU A 30 9.63 -0.44 -1.38
C LEU A 30 10.18 -1.17 -0.16
N THR A 31 9.90 -2.46 -0.05
CA THR A 31 10.32 -3.29 1.09
C THR A 31 11.85 -3.39 1.17
N VAL A 32 12.53 -3.56 0.04
CA VAL A 32 14.00 -3.63 0.00
C VAL A 32 14.62 -2.30 0.42
N GLU A 33 14.21 -1.18 -0.18
CA GLU A 33 14.82 0.11 0.12
C GLU A 33 14.54 0.57 1.55
N LEU A 34 13.28 0.44 2.02
CA LEU A 34 12.93 0.71 3.42
C LEU A 34 13.67 -0.24 4.37
N GLY A 35 13.81 -1.51 3.99
CA GLY A 35 14.54 -2.52 4.77
C GLY A 35 16.02 -2.17 4.91
N ILE A 36 16.65 -1.62 3.87
CA ILE A 36 18.02 -1.09 3.95
C ILE A 36 18.09 0.08 4.95
N LEU A 37 17.11 1.00 4.92
CA LEU A 37 17.08 2.12 5.86
C LEU A 37 16.92 1.66 7.31
N TYR A 38 16.11 0.64 7.57
CA TYR A 38 15.87 0.10 8.91
C TYR A 38 17.01 -0.82 9.38
N TYR A 39 17.24 -1.96 8.72
CA TYR A 39 18.14 -3.01 9.20
C TYR A 39 19.63 -2.68 9.04
N HIS A 40 20.01 -1.96 7.98
CA HIS A 40 21.42 -1.72 7.66
C HIS A 40 21.89 -0.33 8.02
N LYS A 41 21.11 0.70 7.69
CA LYS A 41 21.49 2.09 7.98
C LYS A 41 21.02 2.56 9.36
N GLN A 42 20.02 1.91 9.95
CA GLN A 42 19.43 2.29 11.24
C GLN A 42 18.98 3.75 11.29
N THR A 43 18.50 4.28 10.16
CA THR A 43 18.01 5.67 10.04
C THR A 43 16.49 5.75 10.11
N LEU A 44 15.79 4.62 10.04
CA LEU A 44 14.34 4.53 10.10
C LEU A 44 13.94 3.80 11.40
N PRO A 45 12.97 4.32 12.18
CA PRO A 45 12.56 3.68 13.44
C PRO A 45 11.48 2.59 13.24
N PHE A 46 10.97 2.43 12.02
CA PHE A 46 9.85 1.53 11.72
C PHE A 46 10.29 0.33 10.88
N ILE A 47 9.84 -0.86 11.24
CA ILE A 47 10.08 -2.09 10.51
C ILE A 47 9.16 -2.12 9.28
N PRO A 48 9.70 -2.21 8.05
CA PRO A 48 8.89 -2.43 6.86
C PRO A 48 8.50 -3.90 6.76
N LEU A 49 7.20 -4.18 6.73
CA LEU A 49 6.66 -5.52 6.57
C LEU A 49 5.72 -5.56 5.35
N PRO A 50 5.98 -6.43 4.36
CA PRO A 50 5.09 -6.58 3.21
C PRO A 50 3.86 -7.41 3.57
N GLU A 51 2.71 -7.07 2.99
CA GLU A 51 1.48 -7.86 2.99
C GLU A 51 1.11 -8.44 4.39
N THR A 52 1.27 -7.62 5.43
CA THR A 52 1.11 -8.05 6.82
C THR A 52 -0.21 -7.53 7.40
N PRO A 53 -1.04 -8.40 8.03
CA PRO A 53 -2.28 -7.97 8.68
C PRO A 53 -2.04 -6.94 9.79
N LEU A 54 -2.95 -5.98 9.94
CA LEU A 54 -2.85 -4.93 10.98
C LEU A 54 -3.02 -5.45 12.42
N ALA A 55 -3.58 -6.64 12.62
CA ALA A 55 -3.70 -7.28 13.92
C ALA A 55 -3.76 -8.81 13.79
N GLU A 56 -3.65 -9.51 14.92
CA GLU A 56 -3.69 -10.97 14.98
C GLU A 56 -5.11 -11.53 14.82
N GLY A 57 -5.26 -12.50 13.93
CA GLY A 57 -6.51 -13.22 13.70
C GLY A 57 -7.07 -13.06 12.29
N PRO A 58 -8.17 -13.75 11.96
CA PRO A 58 -8.75 -13.67 10.63
C PRO A 58 -9.53 -12.36 10.44
N GLY A 59 -9.50 -11.83 9.21
CA GLY A 59 -10.39 -10.75 8.78
C GLY A 59 -9.84 -9.33 8.99
N TYR A 60 -8.63 -9.17 9.52
CA TYR A 60 -7.99 -7.86 9.59
C TYR A 60 -7.53 -7.38 8.21
N PRO A 61 -7.60 -6.06 7.97
CA PRO A 61 -7.05 -5.47 6.75
C PRO A 61 -5.57 -5.80 6.60
N VAL A 62 -5.17 -6.06 5.35
CA VAL A 62 -3.79 -6.31 4.95
C VAL A 62 -3.41 -5.20 3.96
N PRO A 63 -2.62 -4.20 4.39
CA PRO A 63 -1.96 -3.28 3.47
C PRO A 63 -0.81 -3.96 2.73
N ASP A 64 -0.45 -3.42 1.58
CA ASP A 64 0.65 -3.98 0.78
C ASP A 64 2.02 -3.83 1.46
N VAL A 65 2.23 -2.69 2.14
CA VAL A 65 3.39 -2.48 3.03
C VAL A 65 2.94 -1.77 4.29
N ILE A 66 3.39 -2.24 5.45
CA ILE A 66 3.23 -1.55 6.74
C ILE A 66 4.59 -1.13 7.29
N LEU A 67 4.60 -0.04 8.03
CA LEU A 67 5.74 0.45 8.80
C LEU A 67 5.38 0.36 10.28
N PHE A 68 5.95 -0.65 10.95
CA PHE A 68 5.61 -1.02 12.32
C PHE A 68 6.61 -0.41 13.32
N GLU A 69 6.11 0.30 14.32
CA GLU A 69 6.90 0.79 15.45
C GLU A 69 6.88 -0.24 16.57
N GLU A 70 8.01 -0.93 16.76
CA GLU A 70 8.12 -2.01 17.75
C GLU A 70 7.91 -1.50 19.19
N ALA A 71 8.45 -0.33 19.53
CA ALA A 71 8.35 0.24 20.88
C ALA A 71 6.91 0.58 21.32
N ALA A 72 6.04 0.86 20.36
CA ALA A 72 4.63 1.18 20.60
C ALA A 72 3.69 0.03 20.23
N GLU A 73 4.23 -1.06 19.66
CA GLU A 73 3.48 -2.17 19.08
C GLU A 73 2.38 -1.71 18.12
N GLN A 74 2.67 -0.70 17.29
CA GLN A 74 1.67 -0.04 16.44
C GLN A 74 2.16 0.12 15.00
N THR A 75 1.24 -0.05 14.04
CA THR A 75 1.49 0.33 12.65
C THR A 75 1.34 1.84 12.52
N ARG A 76 2.40 2.54 12.15
CA ARG A 76 2.41 4.00 12.01
C ARG A 76 2.10 4.48 10.60
N ILE A 77 2.56 3.73 9.61
CA ILE A 77 2.38 4.06 8.20
C ILE A 77 1.93 2.83 7.43
N ILE A 78 1.00 3.04 6.50
CA ILE A 78 0.58 2.02 5.54
C ILE A 78 0.79 2.53 4.11
N ILE A 79 1.08 1.61 3.18
CA ILE A 79 1.20 1.91 1.76
C ILE A 79 0.36 0.88 1.00
N GLU A 80 -0.49 1.38 0.09
CA GLU A 80 -1.22 0.57 -0.89
C GLU A 80 -0.65 0.84 -2.29
N VAL A 81 -0.40 -0.22 -3.04
CA VAL A 81 0.03 -0.21 -4.44
C VAL A 81 -1.22 -0.46 -5.29
N SER A 82 -1.52 0.47 -6.17
CA SER A 82 -2.84 0.55 -6.81
C SER A 82 -2.74 0.73 -8.31
N ASN A 83 -3.83 0.46 -9.01
CA ASN A 83 -3.96 0.79 -10.43
C ASN A 83 -5.09 1.81 -10.64
N ASN A 84 -5.28 2.24 -11.89
CA ASN A 84 -6.31 3.22 -12.24
C ASN A 84 -7.74 2.86 -11.79
N ARG A 85 -8.04 1.57 -11.66
CA ARG A 85 -9.38 1.09 -11.26
C ARG A 85 -9.55 1.07 -9.74
N SER A 86 -8.49 0.77 -8.99
CA SER A 86 -8.56 0.62 -7.52
C SER A 86 -8.09 1.86 -6.73
N VAL A 87 -7.44 2.85 -7.36
CA VAL A 87 -6.86 4.00 -6.63
C VAL A 87 -7.86 4.72 -5.72
N ASN A 88 -9.10 4.91 -6.17
CA ASN A 88 -10.14 5.55 -5.38
C ASN A 88 -10.66 4.67 -4.24
N SER A 89 -10.71 3.34 -4.42
CA SER A 89 -11.09 2.44 -3.32
C SER A 89 -9.98 2.33 -2.29
N ASP A 90 -8.72 2.31 -2.73
CA ASP A 90 -7.56 2.20 -1.85
C ASP A 90 -7.36 3.48 -1.05
N LEU A 91 -7.59 4.65 -1.66
CA LEU A 91 -7.63 5.94 -0.95
C LEU A 91 -8.69 5.95 0.16
N ARG A 92 -9.90 5.47 -0.13
CA ARG A 92 -10.98 5.38 0.88
C ARG A 92 -10.62 4.38 1.98
N LYS A 93 -10.02 3.23 1.63
CA LYS A 93 -9.52 2.23 2.59
C LYS A 93 -8.50 2.89 3.52
N VAL A 94 -7.49 3.58 2.99
CA VAL A 94 -6.45 4.26 3.76
C VAL A 94 -7.05 5.30 4.71
N ILE A 95 -7.93 6.18 4.22
CA ILE A 95 -8.58 7.20 5.06
C ILE A 95 -9.35 6.55 6.21
N ARG A 96 -10.14 5.52 5.91
CA ARG A 96 -10.91 4.78 6.91
C ARG A 96 -10.01 4.15 7.99
N LEU A 97 -8.95 3.46 7.57
CA LEU A 97 -8.00 2.80 8.49
C LEU A 97 -7.31 3.79 9.44
N ILE A 98 -7.16 5.05 9.03
CA ILE A 98 -6.47 6.10 9.80
C ILE A 98 -7.42 6.83 10.76
N ASP A 99 -8.62 7.17 10.28
CA ASP A 99 -9.55 8.02 11.03
C ASP A 99 -10.62 7.24 11.79
N GLU A 100 -11.15 6.16 11.22
CA GLU A 100 -12.26 5.40 11.80
C GLU A 100 -11.77 4.24 12.66
N ASP A 101 -10.64 3.62 12.29
CA ASP A 101 -10.08 2.48 13.00
C ASP A 101 -8.95 2.89 13.98
N ASP A 102 -8.81 2.16 15.09
CA ASP A 102 -7.84 2.49 16.17
C ASP A 102 -6.52 1.71 16.05
N TYR A 103 -6.00 1.56 14.83
CA TYR A 103 -4.73 0.83 14.57
C TYR A 103 -3.46 1.64 14.90
N GLY A 104 -3.60 2.90 15.33
CA GLY A 104 -2.47 3.78 15.62
C GLY A 104 -1.76 4.36 14.39
N ILE A 105 -2.36 4.22 13.20
CA ILE A 105 -1.82 4.72 11.92
C ILE A 105 -1.92 6.24 11.88
N LEU A 106 -0.84 6.88 11.43
CA LEU A 106 -0.69 8.33 11.40
C LEU A 106 -0.54 8.88 9.97
N GLU A 107 0.06 8.10 9.07
CA GLU A 107 0.16 8.40 7.65
C GLU A 107 -0.24 7.18 6.80
N GLY A 108 -0.79 7.44 5.63
CA GLY A 108 -1.09 6.40 4.66
C GLY A 108 -0.85 6.89 3.24
N PHE A 109 -0.37 5.97 2.41
CA PHE A 109 -0.02 6.27 1.03
C PHE A 109 -0.74 5.34 0.06
N VAL A 110 -1.09 5.88 -1.10
CA VAL A 110 -1.55 5.10 -2.25
C VAL A 110 -0.68 5.46 -3.43
N TYR A 111 0.03 4.49 -4.00
CA TYR A 111 0.83 4.67 -5.20
C TYR A 111 0.15 4.00 -6.39
N ASN A 112 -0.19 4.76 -7.42
CA ASN A 112 -0.72 4.20 -8.64
C ASN A 112 0.42 3.79 -9.59
N TYR A 113 0.71 2.49 -9.72
CA TYR A 113 1.82 2.02 -10.55
C TYR A 113 1.59 2.14 -12.07
N LYS A 114 0.38 2.52 -12.51
CA LYS A 114 0.08 2.83 -13.90
C LYS A 114 0.28 4.31 -14.25
N THR A 115 0.05 5.23 -13.32
CA THR A 115 0.26 6.69 -13.53
C THR A 115 1.52 7.24 -12.88
N HIS A 116 2.15 6.45 -12.01
CA HIS A 116 3.27 6.86 -11.16
C HIS A 116 2.93 7.99 -10.16
N GLU A 117 1.64 8.18 -9.87
CA GLU A 117 1.18 9.18 -8.92
C GLU A 117 1.15 8.63 -7.49
N TRP A 118 1.53 9.49 -6.55
CA TRP A 118 1.43 9.22 -5.13
C TRP A 118 0.34 10.07 -4.51
N PHE A 119 -0.44 9.44 -3.64
CA PHE A 119 -1.40 10.13 -2.78
C PHE A 119 -1.05 9.84 -1.34
N ARG A 120 -1.11 10.87 -0.50
CA ARG A 120 -0.85 10.81 0.93
C ARG A 120 -2.06 11.30 1.70
N TYR A 121 -2.41 10.55 2.73
CA TYR A 121 -3.35 10.97 3.76
C TYR A 121 -2.66 10.99 5.13
N ARG A 122 -2.95 11.98 5.96
CA ARG A 122 -2.49 12.05 7.34
C ARG A 122 -3.69 12.09 8.27
N LYS A 123 -3.51 11.53 9.46
CA LYS A 123 -4.55 11.57 10.50
C LYS A 123 -4.95 13.02 10.79
N GLY A 124 -6.25 13.29 10.69
CA GLY A 124 -6.79 14.64 10.91
C GLY A 124 -6.78 15.57 9.70
N ASP A 125 -6.38 15.13 8.51
CA ASP A 125 -6.51 15.91 7.26
C ASP A 125 -7.99 16.00 6.76
N GLY A 126 -8.96 15.50 7.54
CA GLY A 126 -10.40 15.67 7.28
C GLY A 126 -10.90 14.92 6.04
N GLY A 127 -10.27 13.80 5.70
CA GLY A 127 -10.57 12.98 4.52
C GLY A 127 -9.99 13.50 3.21
N ALA A 128 -9.20 14.57 3.22
CA ALA A 128 -8.57 15.13 2.01
C ALA A 128 -7.14 14.61 1.81
N ALA A 129 -6.97 13.62 0.94
CA ALA A 129 -5.64 13.19 0.51
C ALA A 129 -4.98 14.22 -0.42
N THR A 130 -3.64 14.28 -0.39
CA THR A 130 -2.83 15.20 -1.19
C THR A 130 -1.91 14.43 -2.14
N ASN A 131 -1.51 15.03 -3.26
CA ASN A 131 -0.56 14.40 -4.18
C ASN A 131 0.87 14.60 -3.62
N SER A 132 1.38 13.59 -2.93
CA SER A 132 2.69 13.62 -2.27
C SER A 132 3.18 12.22 -1.96
N SER A 133 4.46 11.98 -2.16
CA SER A 133 5.21 10.79 -1.75
C SER A 133 6.03 11.00 -0.48
N ILE A 134 5.99 12.20 0.10
CA ILE A 134 6.82 12.59 1.25
C ILE A 134 6.15 12.16 2.55
N SER A 135 6.83 11.34 3.34
CA SER A 135 6.46 11.03 4.71
C SER A 135 7.07 12.02 5.68
N GLU A 136 6.23 12.70 6.46
CA GLU A 136 6.69 13.60 7.51
C GLU A 136 7.18 12.82 8.73
N LEU A 137 6.54 11.68 9.03
CA LEU A 137 6.95 10.78 10.10
C LEU A 137 8.36 10.20 9.88
N MET A 138 8.69 9.86 8.64
CA MET A 138 10.00 9.30 8.29
C MET A 138 11.02 10.38 7.88
N GLY A 139 10.55 11.57 7.49
CA GLY A 139 11.41 12.62 6.93
C GLY A 139 12.04 12.24 5.58
N ILE A 140 11.40 11.37 4.81
CA ILE A 140 11.90 10.86 3.51
C ILE A 140 10.82 10.96 2.42
N ASP A 141 11.28 10.97 1.16
CA ASP A 141 10.44 10.85 -0.02
C ASP A 141 10.40 9.39 -0.48
N LEU A 142 9.23 8.74 -0.45
CA LEU A 142 9.03 7.36 -0.93
C LEU A 142 9.18 7.23 -2.44
N GLY A 143 9.00 8.33 -3.19
CA GLY A 143 9.07 8.36 -4.64
C GLY A 143 10.47 8.06 -5.18
N VAL A 144 11.52 8.30 -4.39
CA VAL A 144 12.91 8.04 -4.80
C VAL A 144 13.24 6.55 -4.94
N PHE A 145 12.38 5.66 -4.44
CA PHE A 145 12.58 4.21 -4.48
C PHE A 145 12.03 3.53 -5.74
N LEU A 146 11.19 4.22 -6.54
CA LEU A 146 10.38 3.59 -7.59
C LEU A 146 10.76 3.95 -9.02
#